data_AF-A0A2N5WYU1-F1
#
_entry.id   AF-A0A2N5WYU1-F1
#
_cell.length_a   1.000
_cell.length_b   1.000
_cell.length_c   1.000
_cell.angle_alpha   90.00
_cell.angle_beta   90.00
_cell.angle_gamma   90.00
#
_symmetry.space_group_name_H-M   'P 1'
#
loop_
_entity.id
_entity.type
_entity.pdbx_description
1 polymer ?
#
loop_
_entity_poly.entity_id
_entity_poly.type
_entity_poly.pdbx_seq_one_letter_code
_entity_poly.pdbx_strand_id
1 'polypeptide(L)'
;MRDLNYQLKLLCKHSHEGSFETRVGRERQLSAIANQLHDLGFRQLKTTSLKQKHVQTLVDHWLKQDLSPGTIKNRMSCLRWWAEKVSKRAVVASSNDYYGIPDRQFVAEQSKAKDLAEEQLALVKDEHVRMSLRLQQAFGLRREEALKIQPRWADRRDHLQLKASWTKGGRERTVPIRTSDQRALLEEAKQLAGLGSLIPGGRQYIEQLRIYERHTANAGLSKMHGLRHAYAQQRYRELTGWPSPHAGGPSKAKLSDAQKRRDHEARLTISKELGHVREQITAVYLGR
;
A
#
# COMPACT_ATOMS: atom_id res chain seq x y z
N MET A 1 12.47 -9.69 28.04
CA MET A 1 11.40 -10.03 27.08
C MET A 1 10.47 -11.02 27.77
N ARG A 2 9.15 -10.80 27.76
CA ARG A 2 8.18 -11.67 28.48
C ARG A 2 8.00 -13.01 27.76
N ASP A 3 7.59 -14.06 28.47
CA ASP A 3 7.44 -15.42 27.92
C ASP A 3 6.58 -15.49 26.67
N LEU A 4 5.37 -14.90 26.70
CA LEU A 4 4.48 -14.87 25.54
C LEU A 4 5.14 -14.19 24.33
N ASN A 5 5.79 -13.04 24.53
CA ASN A 5 6.49 -12.33 23.46
C ASN A 5 7.61 -13.18 22.86
N TYR A 6 8.42 -13.80 23.73
CA TYR A 6 9.54 -14.64 23.30
C TYR A 6 9.05 -15.84 22.49
N GLN A 7 8.03 -16.56 22.99
CA GLN A 7 7.49 -17.74 22.34
C GLN A 7 6.77 -17.41 21.02
N LEU A 8 6.02 -16.30 20.94
CA LEU A 8 5.42 -15.85 19.67
C LEU A 8 6.47 -15.44 18.65
N LYS A 9 7.55 -14.77 19.09
CA LYS A 9 8.69 -14.45 18.23
C LYS A 9 9.35 -15.71 17.68
N LEU A 10 9.59 -16.71 18.54
CA LEU A 10 10.17 -17.99 18.15
C LEU A 10 9.28 -18.71 17.12
N LEU A 11 7.96 -18.72 17.36
CA LEU A 11 6.97 -19.28 16.43
C LEU A 11 7.03 -18.61 15.04
N CYS A 12 7.18 -17.28 14.98
CA CYS A 12 7.34 -16.57 13.71
C CYS A 12 8.68 -16.87 13.02
N LYS A 13 9.76 -17.00 13.78
CA LYS A 13 11.09 -17.32 13.22
C LYS A 13 11.12 -18.68 12.54
N HIS A 14 10.50 -19.69 13.16
CA HIS A 14 10.43 -21.05 12.61
C HIS A 14 9.40 -21.23 11.49
N SER A 15 8.56 -20.23 11.22
CA SER A 15 7.64 -20.25 10.09
C SER A 15 8.26 -19.59 8.86
N HIS A 16 8.21 -20.30 7.74
CA HIS A 16 8.61 -19.81 6.42
C HIS A 16 7.41 -19.34 5.57
N GLU A 17 6.22 -19.21 6.17
CA GLU A 17 5.00 -18.87 5.44
C GLU A 17 4.84 -17.37 5.16
N GLY A 18 4.83 -17.04 3.88
CA GLY A 18 4.67 -15.69 3.36
C GLY A 18 5.99 -14.99 3.10
N SER A 19 5.91 -13.81 2.47
CA SER A 19 7.08 -12.96 2.21
C SER A 19 7.79 -12.56 3.50
N PHE A 20 9.06 -12.16 3.40
CA PHE A 20 9.83 -11.62 4.53
C PHE A 20 9.07 -10.50 5.26
N GLU A 21 8.49 -9.55 4.52
CA GLU A 21 7.68 -8.46 5.08
C GLU A 21 6.45 -8.99 5.83
N THR A 22 5.74 -9.98 5.27
CA THR A 22 4.58 -10.61 5.94
C THR A 22 5.01 -11.26 7.26
N ARG A 23 6.14 -11.96 7.28
CA ARG A 23 6.68 -12.63 8.47
C ARG A 23 7.07 -11.63 9.55
N VAL A 24 7.82 -10.59 9.19
CA VAL A 24 8.22 -9.51 10.11
C VAL A 24 7.01 -8.73 10.63
N GLY A 25 6.05 -8.44 9.75
CA GLY A 25 4.80 -7.77 10.13
C GLY A 25 4.00 -8.59 11.13
N ARG A 26 3.90 -9.91 10.91
CA ARG A 26 3.24 -10.85 11.83
C ARG A 26 3.94 -10.90 13.19
N GLU A 27 5.27 -11.01 13.22
CA GLU A 27 6.06 -10.99 14.47
C GLU A 27 5.80 -9.71 15.28
N ARG A 28 5.85 -8.56 14.61
CA ARG A 28 5.59 -7.25 15.24
C ARG A 28 4.18 -7.18 15.82
N GLN A 29 3.17 -7.62 15.06
CA GLN A 29 1.78 -7.61 15.53
C GLN A 29 1.55 -8.55 16.71
N LEU A 30 2.05 -9.79 16.64
CA LEU A 30 1.93 -10.75 17.74
C LEU A 30 2.68 -10.28 19.00
N SER A 31 3.83 -9.63 18.84
CA SER A 31 4.56 -9.01 19.95
C SER A 31 3.78 -7.86 20.58
N ALA A 32 3.14 -7.01 19.77
CA ALA A 32 2.30 -5.92 20.26
C ALA A 32 1.05 -6.45 21.00
N ILE A 33 0.42 -7.51 20.46
CA ILE A 33 -0.70 -8.19 21.10
C ILE A 33 -0.30 -8.76 22.47
N ALA A 34 0.86 -9.38 22.57
CA ALA A 34 1.38 -9.90 23.84
C ALA A 34 1.62 -8.79 24.87
N ASN A 35 2.09 -7.62 24.43
CA ASN A 35 2.23 -6.46 25.30
C ASN A 35 0.85 -5.96 25.78
N GLN A 36 -0.11 -5.81 24.88
CA GLN A 36 -1.46 -5.37 25.22
C GLN A 36 -2.16 -6.32 26.20
N LEU A 37 -2.02 -7.64 26.03
CA LEU A 37 -2.58 -8.61 26.97
C LEU A 37 -2.01 -8.43 28.38
N HIS A 38 -0.71 -8.20 28.48
CA HIS A 38 -0.07 -7.93 29.76
C HIS A 38 -0.57 -6.62 30.39
N ASP A 39 -0.72 -5.57 29.59
CA ASP A 39 -1.17 -4.25 30.06
C ASP A 39 -2.65 -4.28 30.47
N LEU A 40 -3.44 -5.19 29.87
CA LEU A 40 -4.82 -5.53 30.27
C LEU A 40 -4.89 -6.47 31.49
N GLY A 41 -3.75 -6.75 32.15
CA GLY A 41 -3.69 -7.52 33.38
C GLY A 41 -3.50 -9.03 33.21
N PHE A 42 -3.41 -9.56 31.99
CA PHE A 42 -3.12 -10.98 31.77
C PHE A 42 -1.61 -11.26 31.88
N ARG A 43 -1.19 -11.69 33.07
CA ARG A 43 0.20 -12.01 33.40
C ARG A 43 0.53 -13.48 33.10
N GLN A 44 1.84 -13.78 32.98
CA GLN A 44 2.38 -15.14 32.89
C GLN A 44 1.79 -16.02 31.77
N LEU A 45 1.31 -15.40 30.69
CA LEU A 45 0.80 -16.14 29.54
C LEU A 45 1.93 -16.80 28.77
N LYS A 46 1.64 -18.01 28.26
CA LYS A 46 2.43 -18.72 27.25
C LYS A 46 1.65 -18.79 25.95
N THR A 47 2.30 -19.14 24.84
CA THR A 47 1.63 -19.30 23.54
C THR A 47 0.51 -20.32 23.60
N THR A 48 0.62 -21.36 24.41
CA THR A 48 -0.45 -22.36 24.59
C THR A 48 -1.53 -21.93 25.59
N SER A 49 -1.33 -20.86 26.37
CA SER A 49 -2.25 -20.44 27.42
C SER A 49 -3.35 -19.49 26.94
N LEU A 50 -3.29 -19.02 25.68
CA LEU A 50 -4.30 -18.13 25.13
C LEU A 50 -5.66 -18.86 24.99
N LYS A 51 -6.73 -18.19 25.42
CA LYS A 51 -8.11 -18.67 25.47
C LYS A 51 -9.04 -17.64 24.81
N GLN A 52 -10.26 -18.06 24.48
CA GLN A 52 -11.28 -17.19 23.85
C GLN A 52 -11.46 -15.86 24.59
N LYS A 53 -11.48 -15.88 25.94
CA LYS A 53 -11.58 -14.67 26.76
C LYS A 53 -10.49 -13.63 26.47
N HIS A 54 -9.24 -14.06 26.22
CA HIS A 54 -8.14 -13.14 25.93
C HIS A 54 -8.32 -12.48 24.56
N VAL A 55 -8.83 -13.23 23.58
CA VAL A 55 -9.15 -12.71 22.25
C VAL A 55 -10.30 -11.72 22.34
N GLN A 56 -11.36 -12.05 23.07
CA GLN A 56 -12.49 -11.15 23.29
C GLN A 56 -12.04 -9.85 23.95
N THR A 57 -11.29 -9.92 25.06
CA THR A 57 -10.82 -8.71 25.75
C THR A 57 -9.93 -7.83 24.87
N LEU A 58 -9.09 -8.44 24.01
CA LEU A 58 -8.30 -7.68 23.04
C LEU A 58 -9.18 -6.96 22.02
N VAL A 59 -10.18 -7.65 21.45
CA VAL A 59 -11.07 -7.03 20.47
C VAL A 59 -11.89 -5.91 21.12
N ASP A 60 -12.45 -6.13 22.29
CA ASP A 60 -13.19 -5.10 23.04
C ASP A 60 -12.30 -3.88 23.31
N HIS A 61 -11.05 -4.10 23.71
CA HIS A 61 -10.07 -3.04 23.92
C HIS A 61 -9.78 -2.26 22.62
N TRP A 62 -9.64 -2.94 21.48
CA TRP A 62 -9.39 -2.31 20.20
C TRP A 62 -10.58 -1.53 19.66
N LEU A 63 -11.79 -2.02 19.89
CA LEU A 63 -13.03 -1.31 19.57
C LEU A 63 -13.19 -0.06 20.43
N LYS A 64 -12.89 -0.15 21.74
CA LYS A 64 -12.90 1.02 22.65
C LYS A 64 -11.84 2.08 22.30
N GLN A 65 -10.75 1.68 21.66
CA GLN A 65 -9.72 2.58 21.13
C GLN A 65 -10.08 3.23 19.79
N ASP A 66 -11.27 2.94 19.24
CA ASP A 66 -11.72 3.39 17.92
C ASP A 66 -10.69 3.08 16.81
N LEU A 67 -10.05 1.92 16.89
CA LEU A 67 -9.12 1.50 15.85
C LEU A 67 -9.86 1.15 14.58
N SER A 68 -9.30 1.54 13.43
CA SER A 68 -9.93 1.25 12.14
C SER A 68 -10.25 -0.25 11.99
N PRO A 69 -11.38 -0.61 11.35
CA PRO A 69 -11.72 -2.02 11.06
C PRO A 69 -10.61 -2.74 10.29
N GLY A 70 -9.87 -1.98 9.47
CA GLY A 70 -8.62 -2.39 8.82
C GLY A 70 -7.63 -3.00 9.80
N THR A 71 -7.24 -2.20 10.79
CA THR A 71 -6.27 -2.56 11.81
C THR A 71 -6.72 -3.78 12.61
N ILE A 72 -7.97 -3.78 13.08
CA ILE A 72 -8.52 -4.88 13.90
C ILE A 72 -8.51 -6.20 13.10
N LYS A 73 -9.04 -6.20 11.87
CA LYS A 73 -9.05 -7.41 11.03
C LYS A 73 -7.64 -7.94 10.73
N ASN A 74 -6.63 -7.06 10.58
CA ASN A 74 -5.23 -7.49 10.40
C ASN A 74 -4.67 -8.18 11.65
N ARG A 75 -4.98 -7.67 12.85
CA ARG A 75 -4.61 -8.32 14.12
C ARG A 75 -5.30 -9.67 14.27
N MET A 76 -6.59 -9.74 13.91
CA MET A 76 -7.35 -11.00 13.90
C MET A 76 -6.76 -12.03 12.94
N SER A 77 -6.28 -11.63 11.76
CA SER A 77 -5.56 -12.53 10.85
C SER A 77 -4.29 -13.12 11.50
N CYS A 78 -3.53 -12.31 12.25
CA CYS A 78 -2.36 -12.80 12.98
C CYS A 78 -2.74 -13.76 14.11
N LEU A 79 -3.83 -13.47 14.84
CA LEU A 79 -4.35 -14.35 15.89
C LEU A 79 -4.86 -15.68 15.32
N ARG A 80 -5.60 -15.68 14.21
CA ARG A 80 -6.04 -16.92 13.55
C ARG A 80 -4.88 -17.75 13.05
N TRP A 81 -3.86 -17.10 12.46
CA TRP A 81 -2.62 -17.78 12.08
C TRP A 81 -1.92 -18.39 13.31
N TRP A 82 -1.80 -17.65 14.42
CA TRP A 82 -1.21 -18.18 15.64
C TRP A 82 -2.02 -19.40 16.13
N ALA A 83 -3.34 -19.29 16.19
CA ALA A 83 -4.24 -20.36 16.64
C ALA A 83 -4.12 -21.62 15.78
N GLU A 84 -3.94 -21.47 14.47
CA GLU A 84 -3.62 -22.58 13.58
C GLU A 84 -2.28 -23.23 13.93
N LYS A 85 -1.22 -22.44 14.14
CA LYS A 85 0.13 -22.99 14.38
C LYS A 85 0.31 -23.69 15.71
N VAL A 86 -0.54 -23.39 16.69
CA VAL A 86 -0.55 -24.11 17.97
C VAL A 86 -1.67 -25.14 18.07
N SER A 87 -2.35 -25.44 16.96
CA SER A 87 -3.49 -26.38 16.90
C SER A 87 -4.65 -26.02 17.83
N LYS A 88 -4.91 -24.72 18.02
CA LYS A 88 -5.99 -24.15 18.84
C LYS A 88 -6.96 -23.29 18.04
N ARG A 89 -7.34 -23.71 16.83
CA ARG A 89 -8.25 -22.94 15.96
C ARG A 89 -9.55 -22.53 16.68
N ALA A 90 -10.09 -23.38 17.56
CA ALA A 90 -11.29 -23.08 18.35
C ALA A 90 -11.14 -21.90 19.34
N VAL A 91 -9.93 -21.42 19.62
CA VAL A 91 -9.69 -20.26 20.50
C VAL A 91 -10.04 -18.93 19.83
N VAL A 92 -10.05 -18.88 18.50
CA VAL A 92 -10.36 -17.66 17.73
C VAL A 92 -11.53 -17.97 16.80
N ALA A 93 -12.63 -17.24 16.93
CA ALA A 93 -13.77 -17.42 16.04
C ALA A 93 -13.39 -17.17 14.58
N SER A 94 -13.98 -17.95 13.68
CA SER A 94 -13.70 -17.92 12.25
C SER A 94 -14.14 -16.60 11.61
N SER A 95 -15.30 -16.06 12.00
CA SER A 95 -15.80 -14.77 11.53
C SER A 95 -15.36 -13.60 12.42
N ASN A 96 -15.22 -12.43 11.80
CA ASN A 96 -15.04 -11.16 12.50
C ASN A 96 -16.35 -10.65 13.11
N ASP A 97 -17.49 -11.05 12.54
CA ASP A 97 -18.83 -10.61 12.97
C ASP A 97 -19.16 -11.12 14.37
N TYR A 98 -18.66 -12.30 14.72
CA TYR A 98 -18.73 -12.86 16.08
C TYR A 98 -18.21 -11.88 17.13
N TYR A 99 -17.20 -11.08 16.77
CA TYR A 99 -16.58 -10.11 17.66
C TYR A 99 -17.14 -8.69 17.48
N GLY A 100 -18.19 -8.49 16.68
CA GLY A 100 -18.75 -7.18 16.37
C GLY A 100 -17.79 -6.25 15.60
N ILE A 101 -16.80 -6.80 14.90
CA ILE A 101 -15.81 -6.00 14.17
C ILE A 101 -16.46 -5.49 12.88
N PRO A 102 -16.58 -4.16 12.66
CA PRO A 102 -17.27 -3.61 11.50
C PRO A 102 -16.63 -4.00 10.17
N ASP A 103 -17.39 -3.85 9.09
CA ASP A 103 -16.84 -4.05 7.76
C ASP A 103 -15.85 -2.95 7.31
N ARG A 104 -14.90 -3.36 6.47
CA ARG A 104 -13.95 -2.40 5.90
C ARG A 104 -14.67 -1.61 4.82
N GLN A 105 -14.74 -0.30 4.98
CA GLN A 105 -15.03 0.59 3.88
C GLN A 105 -13.78 0.67 2.98
N PHE A 106 -13.83 0.02 1.81
CA PHE A 106 -12.70 -0.05 0.89
C PHE A 106 -12.58 1.20 0.01
N VAL A 107 -13.70 1.85 -0.28
CA VAL A 107 -13.77 3.10 -1.05
C VAL A 107 -14.00 4.22 -0.05
N ALA A 108 -13.09 5.20 -0.03
CA ALA A 108 -13.29 6.39 0.80
C ALA A 108 -14.38 7.26 0.18
N GLU A 109 -15.06 8.09 0.96
CA GLU A 109 -16.03 9.05 0.40
C GLU A 109 -15.34 10.15 -0.40
N GLN A 110 -14.16 10.57 0.06
CA GLN A 110 -13.40 11.67 -0.53
C GLN A 110 -12.15 11.18 -1.28
N SER A 111 -11.73 11.98 -2.27
CA SER A 111 -10.51 11.76 -3.01
C SER A 111 -9.28 11.77 -2.11
N LYS A 112 -8.36 10.84 -2.37
CA LYS A 112 -7.02 10.82 -1.78
C LYS A 112 -5.96 11.33 -2.76
N ALA A 113 -6.37 11.84 -3.92
CA ALA A 113 -5.47 12.45 -4.88
C ALA A 113 -4.69 13.58 -4.21
N LYS A 114 -3.40 13.64 -4.52
CA LYS A 114 -2.52 14.72 -4.10
C LYS A 114 -1.76 15.19 -5.31
N ASP A 115 -1.56 16.49 -5.38
CA ASP A 115 -0.61 17.09 -6.28
C ASP A 115 0.70 17.35 -5.56
N LEU A 116 1.76 17.35 -6.35
CA LEU A 116 3.10 17.68 -5.90
C LEU A 116 3.33 19.16 -6.22
N ALA A 117 3.01 20.03 -5.27
CA ALA A 117 3.25 21.47 -5.44
C ALA A 117 4.76 21.72 -5.62
N GLU A 118 5.11 22.56 -6.60
CA GLU A 118 6.49 22.81 -6.99
C GLU A 118 7.32 23.40 -5.84
N GLU A 119 6.70 24.29 -5.05
CA GLU A 119 7.26 24.87 -3.82
C GLU A 119 7.64 23.79 -2.79
N GLN A 120 6.75 22.82 -2.55
CA GLN A 120 7.02 21.72 -1.60
C GLN A 120 8.08 20.76 -2.15
N LEU A 121 8.07 20.53 -3.46
CA LEU A 121 9.06 19.69 -4.11
C LEU A 121 10.46 20.31 -4.04
N ALA A 122 10.58 21.63 -4.13
CA ALA A 122 11.85 22.35 -3.97
C ALA A 122 12.47 22.15 -2.57
N LEU A 123 11.67 21.96 -1.53
CA LEU A 123 12.14 21.66 -0.18
C LEU A 123 12.76 20.26 -0.03
N VAL A 124 12.49 19.34 -0.98
CA VAL A 124 13.09 18.01 -1.01
C VAL A 124 14.53 18.11 -1.53
N LYS A 125 15.49 18.14 -0.59
CA LYS A 125 16.92 18.34 -0.90
C LYS A 125 17.61 17.19 -1.65
N ASP A 126 17.18 15.94 -1.46
CA ASP A 126 17.78 14.79 -2.17
C ASP A 126 17.18 14.67 -3.58
N GLU A 127 18.04 14.78 -4.60
CA GLU A 127 17.63 14.80 -6.00
C GLU A 127 16.99 13.48 -6.47
N HIS A 128 17.50 12.34 -5.99
CA HIS A 128 16.93 11.03 -6.31
C HIS A 128 15.53 10.88 -5.71
N VAL A 129 15.31 11.36 -4.48
CA VAL A 129 13.97 11.42 -3.88
C VAL A 129 13.04 12.32 -4.68
N ARG A 130 13.52 13.50 -5.10
CA ARG A 130 12.76 14.44 -5.94
C ARG A 130 12.34 13.80 -7.27
N MET A 131 13.27 13.13 -7.94
CA MET A 131 13.01 12.40 -9.18
C MET A 131 12.02 11.25 -8.97
N SER A 132 12.16 10.46 -7.90
CA SER A 132 11.20 9.40 -7.57
C SER A 132 9.78 9.96 -7.37
N LEU A 133 9.62 11.10 -6.68
CA LEU A 133 8.32 11.75 -6.50
C LEU A 133 7.71 12.22 -7.84
N ARG A 134 8.51 12.85 -8.71
CA ARG A 134 8.07 13.27 -10.05
C ARG A 134 7.63 12.06 -10.89
N LEU A 135 8.39 10.96 -10.89
CA LEU A 135 8.00 9.73 -11.60
C LEU A 135 6.74 9.08 -10.99
N GLN A 136 6.55 9.15 -9.67
CA GLN A 136 5.31 8.69 -9.03
C GLN A 136 4.09 9.49 -9.52
N GLN A 137 4.21 10.81 -9.66
CA GLN A 137 3.13 11.66 -10.16
C GLN A 137 2.86 11.40 -11.65
N ALA A 138 3.92 11.37 -12.46
CA ALA A 138 3.81 11.26 -13.91
C ALA A 138 3.31 9.89 -14.40
N PHE A 139 3.76 8.79 -13.76
CA PHE A 139 3.46 7.41 -14.20
C PHE A 139 2.64 6.62 -13.18
N GLY A 140 2.16 7.29 -12.14
CA GLY A 140 1.40 6.67 -11.06
C GLY A 140 2.18 5.60 -10.31
N LEU A 141 3.52 5.61 -10.29
CA LEU A 141 4.32 4.54 -9.68
C LEU A 141 4.06 4.40 -8.17
N ARG A 142 4.22 3.18 -7.64
CA ARG A 142 4.36 2.98 -6.19
C ARG A 142 5.72 3.50 -5.76
N ARG A 143 5.84 3.91 -4.49
CA ARG A 143 7.12 4.37 -3.91
C ARG A 143 8.26 3.39 -4.19
N GLU A 144 8.07 2.10 -3.90
CA GLU A 144 9.12 1.09 -4.13
C GLU A 144 9.48 0.93 -5.61
N GLU A 145 8.48 0.96 -6.50
CA GLU A 145 8.71 0.92 -7.95
C GLU A 145 9.53 2.15 -8.39
N ALA A 146 9.19 3.35 -7.91
CA ALA A 146 9.88 4.59 -8.24
C ALA A 146 11.30 4.70 -7.67
N LEU A 147 11.61 4.02 -6.56
CA LEU A 147 12.97 3.96 -6.03
C LEU A 147 13.81 2.93 -6.80
N LYS A 148 13.24 1.76 -7.09
CA LYS A 148 13.96 0.65 -7.75
C LYS A 148 14.06 0.78 -9.26
N ILE A 149 13.29 1.65 -9.89
CA ILE A 149 13.27 1.80 -11.34
C ILE A 149 14.69 2.08 -11.87
N GLN A 150 15.06 1.36 -12.92
CA GLN A 150 16.24 1.64 -13.75
C GLN A 150 15.74 2.31 -15.03
N PRO A 151 15.79 3.65 -15.15
CA PRO A 151 15.07 4.39 -16.21
C PRO A 151 15.43 3.92 -17.63
N ARG A 152 16.71 3.68 -17.90
CA ARG A 152 17.18 3.20 -19.22
C ARG A 152 16.67 1.81 -19.58
N TRP A 153 16.54 0.92 -18.60
CA TRP A 153 16.00 -0.43 -18.84
C TRP A 153 14.48 -0.41 -18.96
N ALA A 154 13.81 0.42 -18.15
CA ALA A 154 12.36 0.49 -18.10
C ALA A 154 11.77 1.08 -19.38
N ASP A 155 12.47 2.02 -20.03
CA ASP A 155 11.99 2.66 -21.25
C ASP A 155 11.95 1.71 -22.45
N ARG A 156 10.75 1.50 -22.99
CA ARG A 156 10.49 0.74 -24.22
C ARG A 156 10.02 1.62 -25.37
N ARG A 157 10.27 2.94 -25.29
CA ARG A 157 9.87 4.01 -26.22
C ARG A 157 8.42 4.47 -26.04
N ASP A 158 7.45 3.57 -26.14
CA ASP A 158 6.02 3.88 -26.01
C ASP A 158 5.48 3.62 -24.59
N HIS A 159 6.21 2.87 -23.77
CA HIS A 159 5.82 2.56 -22.40
C HIS A 159 7.04 2.33 -21.48
N LEU A 160 6.78 2.35 -20.18
CA LEU A 160 7.67 1.84 -19.14
C LEU A 160 7.33 0.37 -18.84
N GLN A 161 8.32 -0.51 -18.91
CA GLN A 161 8.26 -1.88 -18.38
C GLN A 161 8.75 -1.88 -16.92
N LEU A 162 7.96 -2.44 -16.00
CA LEU A 162 8.35 -2.63 -14.60
C LEU A 162 8.59 -4.10 -14.29
N LYS A 163 9.79 -4.43 -13.79
CA LYS A 163 10.17 -5.78 -13.37
C LYS A 163 9.33 -6.26 -12.20
N ALA A 164 9.10 -7.56 -12.13
CA ALA A 164 8.41 -8.22 -11.02
C ALA A 164 9.07 -7.92 -9.65
N SER A 165 10.39 -7.81 -9.62
CA SER A 165 11.16 -7.51 -8.39
C SER A 165 10.98 -6.09 -7.85
N TRP A 166 10.34 -5.20 -8.63
CA TRP A 166 10.04 -3.82 -8.25
C TRP A 166 8.60 -3.64 -7.81
N THR A 167 7.71 -4.50 -8.28
CA THR A 167 6.27 -4.37 -8.09
C THR A 167 5.78 -5.19 -6.91
N LYS A 168 4.66 -4.74 -6.34
CA LYS A 168 4.01 -5.48 -5.26
C LYS A 168 3.50 -6.83 -5.77
N GLY A 169 3.89 -7.91 -5.10
CA GLY A 169 3.39 -9.26 -5.41
C GLY A 169 4.07 -9.95 -6.59
N GLY A 170 5.21 -9.41 -7.08
CA GLY A 170 6.02 -10.10 -8.07
C GLY A 170 5.40 -10.15 -9.47
N ARG A 171 4.58 -9.16 -9.83
CA ARG A 171 3.87 -9.14 -11.12
C ARG A 171 4.35 -8.00 -11.98
N GLU A 172 4.88 -8.33 -13.15
CA GLU A 172 5.28 -7.31 -14.12
C GLU A 172 4.06 -6.48 -14.56
N ARG A 173 4.31 -5.22 -14.89
CA ARG A 173 3.29 -4.33 -15.45
C ARG A 173 3.92 -3.27 -16.33
N THR A 174 3.13 -2.74 -17.25
CA THR A 174 3.52 -1.63 -18.10
C THR A 174 2.76 -0.35 -17.74
N VAL A 175 3.34 0.80 -18.06
CA VAL A 175 2.68 2.12 -18.00
C VAL A 175 2.97 2.88 -19.28
N PRO A 176 1.97 3.37 -20.01
CA PRO A 176 2.21 4.09 -21.26
C PRO A 176 2.94 5.42 -21.04
N ILE A 177 3.75 5.82 -22.02
CA ILE A 177 4.35 7.15 -22.14
C ILE A 177 3.48 7.91 -23.14
N ARG A 178 2.75 8.90 -22.64
CA ARG A 178 1.61 9.54 -23.31
C ARG A 178 1.88 10.99 -23.69
N THR A 179 2.79 11.67 -23.00
CA THR A 179 3.06 13.10 -23.21
C THR A 179 4.55 13.37 -23.44
N SER A 180 4.85 14.50 -24.09
CA SER A 180 6.21 15.03 -24.23
C SER A 180 6.87 15.25 -22.86
N ASP A 181 6.10 15.69 -21.86
CA ASP A 181 6.61 15.97 -20.53
C ASP A 181 7.02 14.69 -19.78
N GLN A 182 6.24 13.61 -19.94
CA GLN A 182 6.62 12.29 -19.44
C GLN A 182 7.90 11.79 -20.09
N ARG A 183 8.06 12.04 -21.41
CA ARG A 183 9.28 11.72 -22.14
C ARG A 183 10.46 12.53 -21.63
N ALA A 184 10.34 13.85 -21.51
CA ALA A 184 11.40 14.73 -20.99
C ALA A 184 11.83 14.33 -19.57
N LEU A 185 10.87 14.11 -18.67
CA LEU A 185 11.13 13.65 -17.31
C LEU A 185 11.90 12.31 -17.28
N LEU A 186 11.58 11.40 -18.20
CA LEU A 186 12.27 10.12 -18.29
C LEU A 186 13.71 10.29 -18.77
N GLU A 187 13.99 11.23 -19.67
CA GLU A 187 15.37 11.55 -20.08
C GLU A 187 16.17 12.15 -18.92
N GLU A 188 15.59 13.07 -18.14
CA GLU A 188 16.20 13.58 -16.91
C GLU A 188 16.50 12.44 -15.92
N ALA A 189 15.54 11.52 -15.72
CA ALA A 189 15.72 10.37 -14.84
C ALA A 189 16.87 9.45 -15.31
N LYS A 190 17.03 9.26 -16.62
CA LYS A 190 18.14 8.48 -17.21
C LYS A 190 19.49 9.16 -17.03
N GLN A 191 19.54 10.49 -17.10
CA GLN A 191 20.76 11.25 -16.83
C GLN A 191 21.17 11.09 -15.36
N LEU A 192 20.22 11.28 -14.44
CA LEU A 192 20.46 11.16 -13.00
C LEU A 192 20.86 9.74 -12.56
N ALA A 193 20.12 8.72 -13.03
CA ALA A 193 20.37 7.33 -12.63
C ALA A 193 21.52 6.66 -13.38
N GLY A 194 21.95 7.22 -14.51
CA GLY A 194 22.89 6.57 -15.43
C GLY A 194 22.37 5.20 -15.88
N LEU A 195 23.17 4.16 -15.67
CA LEU A 195 22.79 2.75 -15.92
C LEU A 195 22.09 2.09 -14.71
N GLY A 196 22.06 2.78 -13.57
CA GLY A 196 21.56 2.28 -12.30
C GLY A 196 20.08 2.55 -12.06
N SER A 197 19.68 2.42 -10.80
CA SER A 197 18.34 2.77 -10.31
C SER A 197 18.29 4.15 -9.67
N LEU A 198 17.11 4.60 -9.27
CA LEU A 198 16.97 5.78 -8.39
C LEU A 198 17.34 5.51 -6.92
N ILE A 199 17.77 4.29 -6.58
CA ILE A 199 18.64 4.05 -5.43
C ILE A 199 20.08 4.34 -5.88
N PRO A 200 20.74 5.40 -5.34
CA PRO A 200 22.11 5.74 -5.70
C PRO A 200 23.10 4.61 -5.42
N GLY A 201 24.21 4.61 -6.16
CA GLY A 201 25.33 3.71 -5.90
C GLY A 201 25.81 3.79 -4.45
N GLY A 202 26.10 2.64 -3.85
CA GLY A 202 26.52 2.54 -2.45
C GLY A 202 25.40 2.61 -1.42
N ARG A 203 24.13 2.75 -1.82
CA ARG A 203 22.97 2.67 -0.91
C ARG A 203 22.18 1.39 -1.13
N GLN A 204 21.67 0.84 -0.03
CA GLN A 204 20.67 -0.22 -0.04
C GLN A 204 19.26 0.36 -0.11
N TYR A 205 18.30 -0.45 -0.55
CA TYR A 205 16.88 -0.04 -0.63
C TYR A 205 16.35 0.53 0.69
N ILE A 206 16.66 -0.11 1.83
CA ILE A 206 16.16 0.33 3.13
C ILE A 206 16.71 1.70 3.55
N GLU A 207 17.94 2.03 3.13
CA GLU A 207 18.57 3.31 3.40
C GLU A 207 17.92 4.40 2.55
N GLN A 208 17.78 4.15 1.25
CA GLN A 208 17.12 5.10 0.35
C GLN A 208 15.64 5.30 0.73
N LEU A 209 14.96 4.26 1.22
CA LEU A 209 13.60 4.37 1.72
C LEU A 209 13.50 5.31 2.93
N ARG A 210 14.41 5.21 3.89
CA ARG A 210 14.46 6.10 5.06
C ARG A 210 14.80 7.53 4.66
N ILE A 211 15.70 7.71 3.70
CA ILE A 211 16.04 9.02 3.12
C ILE A 211 14.78 9.63 2.47
N TYR A 212 14.09 8.87 1.62
CA TYR A 212 12.81 9.29 1.04
C TYR A 212 11.83 9.75 2.13
N GLU A 213 11.60 8.93 3.15
CA GLU A 213 10.63 9.23 4.21
C GLU A 213 11.01 10.51 4.96
N ARG A 214 12.28 10.65 5.35
CA ARG A 214 12.79 11.84 6.05
C ARG A 214 12.66 13.10 5.19
N HIS A 215 13.10 13.07 3.94
CA HIS A 215 13.03 14.24 3.06
C HIS A 215 11.59 14.64 2.74
N THR A 216 10.68 13.67 2.53
CA THR A 216 9.26 13.99 2.38
C THR A 216 8.67 14.61 3.65
N ALA A 217 8.95 14.04 4.82
CA ALA A 217 8.45 14.58 6.09
C ALA A 217 8.96 16.01 6.35
N ASN A 218 10.25 16.27 6.13
CA ASN A 218 10.85 17.60 6.31
C ASN A 218 10.27 18.64 5.35
N ALA A 219 9.83 18.23 4.16
CA ALA A 219 9.17 19.08 3.18
C ALA A 219 7.64 19.22 3.44
N GLY A 220 7.12 18.68 4.55
CA GLY A 220 5.67 18.67 4.84
C GLY A 220 4.87 17.70 3.95
N LEU A 221 5.54 16.88 3.14
CA LEU A 221 4.92 15.91 2.25
C LEU A 221 4.58 14.63 3.03
N SER A 222 3.30 14.27 3.03
CA SER A 222 2.80 13.03 3.64
C SER A 222 1.82 12.31 2.73
N LYS A 223 1.63 11.00 2.94
CA LYS A 223 0.65 10.19 2.19
C LYS A 223 0.88 10.23 0.66
N MET A 224 2.13 10.11 0.22
CA MET A 224 2.55 10.19 -1.20
C MET A 224 1.93 9.13 -2.13
N HIS A 225 1.21 8.13 -1.59
CA HIS A 225 0.35 7.30 -2.42
C HIS A 225 -0.73 8.12 -3.14
N GLY A 226 -1.08 9.31 -2.63
CA GLY A 226 -2.00 10.24 -3.29
C GLY A 226 -1.58 10.66 -4.71
N LEU A 227 -0.28 10.66 -5.03
CA LEU A 227 0.20 10.92 -6.40
C LEU A 227 -0.30 9.85 -7.39
N ARG A 228 -0.39 8.60 -6.94
CA ARG A 228 -0.96 7.51 -7.73
C ARG A 228 -2.48 7.65 -7.91
N HIS A 229 -3.18 8.19 -6.92
CA HIS A 229 -4.60 8.54 -7.06
C HIS A 229 -4.78 9.64 -8.10
N ALA A 230 -3.96 10.69 -8.05
CA ALA A 230 -3.99 11.78 -9.04
C ALA A 230 -3.73 11.26 -10.46
N TYR A 231 -2.70 10.42 -10.67
CA TYR A 231 -2.45 9.76 -11.95
C TYR A 231 -3.68 9.01 -12.47
N ALA A 232 -4.33 8.20 -11.62
CA ALA A 232 -5.49 7.42 -12.01
C ALA A 232 -6.67 8.32 -12.44
N GLN A 233 -6.94 9.38 -11.69
CA GLN A 233 -8.02 10.32 -11.98
C GLN A 233 -7.76 11.12 -13.27
N GLN A 234 -6.53 11.55 -13.48
CA GLN A 234 -6.12 12.19 -14.73
C GLN A 234 -6.26 11.23 -15.92
N ARG A 235 -5.77 10.00 -15.78
CA ARG A 235 -5.89 8.96 -16.82
C ARG A 235 -7.35 8.65 -17.15
N TYR A 236 -8.23 8.62 -16.14
CA TYR A 236 -9.66 8.44 -16.35
C TYR A 236 -10.26 9.56 -17.20
N ARG A 237 -9.90 10.82 -16.90
CA ARG A 237 -10.37 11.97 -17.68
C ARG A 237 -9.92 11.92 -19.13
N GLU A 238 -8.67 11.52 -19.39
CA GLU A 238 -8.16 11.36 -20.75
C GLU A 238 -8.88 10.26 -21.54
N LEU A 239 -9.22 9.15 -20.89
CA LEU A 239 -9.88 8.00 -21.54
C LEU A 239 -11.38 8.22 -21.76
N THR A 240 -12.03 8.94 -20.85
CA THR A 240 -13.49 9.10 -20.88
C THR A 240 -13.93 10.44 -21.48
N GLY A 241 -13.15 11.49 -21.23
CA GLY A 241 -13.48 12.89 -21.52
C GLY A 241 -14.08 13.65 -20.32
N TRP A 242 -14.31 13.01 -19.17
CA TRP A 242 -14.91 13.64 -17.99
C TRP A 242 -14.19 13.23 -16.68
N PRO A 243 -14.27 14.02 -15.60
CA PRO A 243 -13.64 13.67 -14.33
C PRO A 243 -14.21 12.37 -13.72
N SER A 244 -13.41 11.62 -12.98
CA SER A 244 -13.89 10.48 -12.21
C SER A 244 -14.81 10.91 -11.04
N PRO A 245 -15.64 10.03 -10.46
CA PRO A 245 -16.45 10.37 -9.29
C PRO A 245 -15.66 11.04 -8.14
N HIS A 246 -14.47 10.55 -7.80
CA HIS A 246 -13.61 11.19 -6.79
C HIS A 246 -13.08 12.56 -7.20
N ALA A 247 -13.06 12.88 -8.49
CA ALA A 247 -12.69 14.18 -9.02
C ALA A 247 -13.92 15.07 -9.32
N GLY A 248 -15.08 14.79 -8.70
CA GLY A 248 -16.32 15.56 -8.89
C GLY A 248 -17.15 15.17 -10.11
N GLY A 249 -16.81 14.07 -10.78
CA GLY A 249 -17.56 13.56 -11.92
C GLY A 249 -18.85 12.81 -11.56
N PRO A 250 -19.63 12.41 -12.58
CA PRO A 250 -20.85 11.65 -12.38
C PRO A 250 -20.59 10.27 -11.79
N SER A 251 -21.37 9.88 -10.78
CA SER A 251 -21.45 8.49 -10.31
C SER A 251 -21.97 7.57 -11.41
N LYS A 252 -21.64 6.28 -11.36
CA LYS A 252 -22.10 5.26 -12.32
C LYS A 252 -23.62 5.25 -12.58
N ALA A 253 -24.43 5.58 -11.57
CA ALA A 253 -25.89 5.64 -11.68
C ALA A 253 -26.39 6.77 -12.61
N LYS A 254 -25.59 7.83 -12.80
CA LYS A 254 -25.94 9.00 -13.62
C LYS A 254 -25.42 8.89 -15.07
N LEU A 255 -24.70 7.82 -15.40
CA LEU A 255 -24.15 7.60 -16.73
C LEU A 255 -25.19 6.97 -17.66
N SER A 256 -25.20 7.38 -18.93
CA SER A 256 -25.90 6.66 -19.99
C SER A 256 -25.24 5.30 -20.27
N ASP A 257 -25.91 4.40 -20.98
CA ASP A 257 -25.34 3.07 -21.25
C ASP A 257 -24.07 3.11 -22.11
N ALA A 258 -23.98 4.05 -23.04
CA ALA A 258 -22.75 4.29 -23.80
C ALA A 258 -21.62 4.79 -22.89
N GLN A 259 -21.92 5.69 -21.95
CA GLN A 259 -20.94 6.18 -20.98
C GLN A 259 -20.53 5.09 -19.99
N LYS A 260 -21.43 4.21 -19.56
CA LYS A 260 -21.11 3.05 -18.71
C LYS A 260 -20.11 2.11 -19.38
N ARG A 261 -20.26 1.86 -20.69
CA ARG A 261 -19.27 1.05 -21.44
C ARG A 261 -17.89 1.71 -21.43
N ARG A 262 -17.83 3.02 -21.73
CA ARG A 262 -16.56 3.77 -21.72
C ARG A 262 -15.94 3.87 -20.32
N ASP A 263 -16.76 4.07 -19.28
CA ASP A 263 -16.33 4.04 -17.87
C ASP A 263 -15.69 2.70 -17.51
N HIS A 264 -16.35 1.60 -17.86
CA HIS A 264 -15.84 0.25 -17.62
C HIS A 264 -14.51 -0.02 -18.35
N GLU A 265 -14.42 0.33 -19.64
CA GLU A 265 -13.17 0.19 -20.43
C GLU A 265 -12.03 1.03 -19.85
N ALA A 266 -12.33 2.28 -19.44
CA ALA A 266 -11.35 3.15 -18.80
C ALA A 266 -10.85 2.56 -17.47
N ARG A 267 -11.76 2.07 -16.63
CA ARG A 267 -11.40 1.42 -15.36
C ARG A 267 -10.58 0.15 -15.57
N LEU A 268 -10.88 -0.68 -16.57
CA LEU A 268 -10.08 -1.86 -16.89
C LEU A 268 -8.67 -1.47 -17.37
N THR A 269 -8.57 -0.45 -18.21
CA THR A 269 -7.29 0.07 -18.70
C THR A 269 -6.43 0.57 -17.55
N ILE A 270 -6.99 1.43 -16.70
CA ILE A 270 -6.33 1.97 -15.52
C ILE A 270 -5.99 0.86 -14.52
N SER A 271 -6.84 -0.15 -14.36
CA SER A 271 -6.54 -1.31 -13.51
C SER A 271 -5.24 -2.00 -13.97
N LYS A 272 -5.14 -2.31 -15.26
CA LYS A 272 -3.95 -2.95 -15.86
C LYS A 272 -2.72 -2.08 -15.69
N GLU A 273 -2.82 -0.80 -16.05
CA GLU A 273 -1.74 0.17 -15.86
C GLU A 273 -1.31 0.20 -14.39
N LEU A 274 -2.22 0.21 -13.42
CA LEU A 274 -1.92 0.18 -11.99
C LEU A 274 -1.54 -1.21 -11.44
N GLY A 275 -1.32 -2.21 -12.30
CA GLY A 275 -0.89 -3.56 -11.89
C GLY A 275 -1.94 -4.30 -11.06
N HIS A 276 -3.21 -4.02 -11.32
CA HIS A 276 -4.36 -4.66 -10.71
C HIS A 276 -5.08 -5.51 -11.77
N VAL A 277 -5.67 -6.63 -11.35
CA VAL A 277 -6.34 -7.57 -12.26
C VAL A 277 -7.87 -7.38 -12.27
N ARG A 278 -8.41 -6.51 -11.41
CA ARG A 278 -9.87 -6.36 -11.20
C ARG A 278 -10.27 -4.89 -11.21
N GLU A 279 -11.32 -4.58 -11.97
CA GLU A 279 -11.95 -3.25 -12.03
C GLU A 279 -12.31 -2.71 -10.65
N GLN A 280 -12.83 -3.56 -9.75
CA GLN A 280 -13.26 -3.18 -8.40
C GLN A 280 -12.16 -2.49 -7.58
N ILE A 281 -10.88 -2.75 -7.88
CA ILE A 281 -9.76 -2.12 -7.19
C ILE A 281 -9.60 -0.65 -7.61
N THR A 282 -10.07 -0.29 -8.82
CA THR A 282 -10.06 1.10 -9.30
C THR A 282 -11.03 2.01 -8.57
N ALA A 283 -12.07 1.46 -7.93
CA ALA A 283 -13.01 2.25 -7.15
C ALA A 283 -12.31 2.99 -6.00
N VAL A 284 -11.20 2.45 -5.47
CA VAL A 284 -10.37 3.12 -4.44
C VAL A 284 -9.70 4.40 -4.99
N TYR A 285 -9.41 4.43 -6.29
CA TYR A 285 -8.73 5.55 -6.94
C TYR A 285 -9.70 6.54 -7.57
N LEU A 286 -10.80 6.04 -8.14
CA LEU A 286 -11.72 6.79 -9.00
C LEU A 286 -13.09 7.06 -8.36
N GLY A 287 -13.45 6.35 -7.31
CA GLY A 287 -14.80 6.39 -6.74
C GLY A 287 -15.80 5.56 -7.55
N ARG A 288 -17.06 5.62 -7.14
CA ARG A 288 -18.20 4.91 -7.74
C ARG A 288 -19.19 5.86 -8.38
#